data_AF-A0A7V8VGJ0-F1
#
_entry.id   AF-A0A7V8VGJ0-F1
#
_cell.length_a   1.000
_cell.length_b   1.000
_cell.length_c   1.000
_cell.angle_alpha   90.00
_cell.angle_beta   90.00
_cell.angle_gamma   90.00
#
_symmetry.space_group_name_H-M   'P 1'
#
loop_
_entity.id
_entity.type
_entity.pdbx_description
1 polymer ?
#
loop_
_entity_poly.entity_id
_entity_poly.type
_entity_poly.pdbx_seq_one_letter_code
_entity_poly.pdbx_strand_id
1 'polypeptide(L)' 'MVTREYDLRDEGVEPLEREFTLSAFGLPEPVGVEWERPVRWYLWLTLAGVVCLVAGGVFYWLSRRRAGGTN' A
#
# COMPACT_ATOMS: atom_id res chain seq x y z
N MET A 1 -35.87 22.70 27.43
CA MET A 1 -34.93 21.57 27.22
C MET A 1 -34.71 21.44 25.73
N VAL A 2 -33.47 21.52 25.26
CA VAL A 2 -33.13 21.34 23.83
C VAL A 2 -32.68 19.90 23.66
N THR A 3 -33.44 19.09 22.93
CA THR A 3 -33.05 17.73 22.52
C THR A 3 -32.25 17.84 21.23
N ARG A 4 -30.95 17.52 21.27
CA ARG A 4 -30.14 17.41 20.05
C ARG A 4 -30.50 16.11 19.34
N GLU A 5 -31.05 16.22 18.15
CA GLU A 5 -31.27 15.12 17.21
C GLU A 5 -30.00 14.97 16.38
N TYR A 6 -29.34 13.82 16.46
CA TYR A 6 -28.14 13.50 15.68
C TYR A 6 -28.58 12.64 14.48
N ASP A 7 -28.43 13.15 13.26
CA ASP A 7 -28.74 12.40 12.04
C ASP A 7 -27.57 11.46 11.72
N LEU A 8 -27.75 10.17 11.98
CA LEU A 8 -26.73 9.13 11.80
C LEU A 8 -26.54 8.71 10.33
N ARG A 9 -27.26 9.34 9.40
CA ARG A 9 -27.21 9.04 7.95
C ARG A 9 -26.25 9.95 7.18
N ASP A 10 -25.50 10.79 7.89
CA ASP A 10 -24.44 11.61 7.31
C ASP A 10 -23.19 10.75 7.08
N GLU A 11 -23.20 9.95 6.01
CA GLU A 11 -22.11 9.08 5.58
C GLU A 11 -21.04 9.87 4.78
N GLY A 12 -20.90 11.16 5.07
CA GLY A 12 -20.12 12.09 4.27
C GLY A 12 -18.79 12.43 4.91
N VAL A 13 -17.74 11.71 4.52
CA VAL A 13 -16.32 11.87 4.90
C VAL A 13 -15.91 10.95 6.05
N GLU A 14 -15.40 9.76 5.69
CA GLU A 14 -14.47 9.03 6.55
C GLU A 14 -13.38 10.01 6.99
N PRO A 15 -13.23 10.30 8.30
CA PRO A 15 -12.17 11.17 8.77
C PRO A 15 -10.85 10.57 8.29
N LEU A 16 -9.98 11.38 7.69
CA LEU A 16 -8.66 10.87 7.33
C LEU A 16 -8.03 10.30 8.60
N GLU A 17 -7.40 9.12 8.55
CA GLU A 17 -6.78 8.45 9.71
C GLU A 17 -5.84 9.37 10.53
N ARG A 18 -5.37 10.47 9.93
CA ARG A 18 -4.56 11.52 10.56
C ARG A 18 -5.31 12.46 11.50
N GLU A 19 -6.64 12.48 11.48
CA GLU A 19 -7.48 13.33 12.33
C GLU A 19 -7.66 12.74 13.74
N PHE A 20 -7.28 11.47 13.93
CA PHE A 20 -7.29 10.76 15.22
C PHE A 20 -5.89 10.58 15.81
N THR A 21 -4.96 11.52 15.58
CA THR A 21 -3.68 11.54 16.31
C THR A 21 -3.73 12.60 17.41
N LEU A 22 -3.08 12.31 18.55
CA LEU A 22 -2.94 13.28 19.65
C LEU A 22 -2.25 14.57 19.17
N SER A 23 -1.33 14.44 18.21
CA SER A 23 -0.67 15.57 17.52
C SER A 23 -1.64 16.47 16.76
N ALA A 24 -2.74 15.95 16.20
CA ALA A 24 -3.77 16.77 15.54
C ALA A 24 -4.46 17.74 16.52
N PHE A 25 -4.47 17.39 17.80
CA PHE A 25 -5.04 18.21 18.89
C PHE A 25 -3.96 18.92 19.72
N GLY A 26 -2.71 18.96 19.25
CA GLY A 26 -1.61 19.64 19.94
C GLY A 26 -1.06 18.91 21.17
N LEU A 27 -1.40 17.63 21.34
CA LEU A 27 -0.92 16.78 22.41
C LEU A 27 0.30 15.97 21.92
N PRO A 28 1.31 15.73 22.78
CA PRO A 28 2.46 14.90 22.42
C PRO A 28 2.00 13.47 22.14
N GLU A 29 2.52 12.86 21.08
CA GLU A 29 2.28 11.44 20.80
C GLU A 29 2.98 10.58 21.88
N PRO A 30 2.31 9.56 22.44
CA PRO A 30 2.89 8.68 23.43
C PRO A 30 4.11 7.96 22.85
N VAL A 31 5.22 8.01 23.57
CA VAL A 31 6.47 7.31 23.23
C VAL A 31 6.20 5.80 23.10
N GLY A 32 6.38 5.25 21.90
CA GLY A 32 6.20 3.83 21.61
C GLY A 32 4.97 3.45 20.80
N VAL A 33 4.14 4.42 20.36
CA VAL A 33 3.09 4.14 19.35
C VAL A 33 3.69 4.24 17.96
N GLU A 34 4.36 3.18 17.52
CA GLU A 34 4.60 2.98 16.09
C GLU A 34 3.31 2.46 15.47
N TRP A 35 2.56 3.34 14.82
CA TRP A 35 1.44 2.93 13.97
C TRP A 35 1.98 2.02 12.87
N GLU A 36 1.71 0.72 12.96
CA GLU A 36 2.07 -0.25 11.94
C GLU A 36 1.48 0.18 10.61
N ARG A 37 2.30 0.78 9.73
CA ARG A 37 1.85 1.13 8.38
C ARG A 37 1.51 -0.18 7.68
N PRO A 38 0.25 -0.44 7.30
CA PRO A 38 -0.09 -1.68 6.64
C PRO A 38 0.75 -1.79 5.38
N VAL A 39 1.60 -2.82 5.32
CA VAL A 39 2.43 -3.07 4.14
C VAL A 39 1.49 -3.29 2.99
N ARG A 40 1.56 -2.41 1.99
CA ARG A 40 0.56 -2.35 0.94
C ARG A 40 0.73 -3.60 0.06
N TRP A 41 -0.20 -4.55 0.13
CA TRP A 41 -0.12 -5.90 -0.46
C TRP A 41 0.25 -5.90 -1.95
N TYR A 42 -0.16 -4.87 -2.70
CA TYR A 42 0.17 -4.73 -4.12
C TYR A 42 1.70 -4.64 -4.35
N LEU A 43 2.50 -4.22 -3.36
CA LEU A 43 3.97 -4.20 -3.46
C LEU A 43 4.52 -5.60 -3.70
N TRP A 44 3.94 -6.62 -3.05
CA TRP A 44 4.32 -8.01 -3.27
C TRP A 44 3.94 -8.49 -4.67
N LEU A 45 2.78 -8.08 -5.19
CA LEU A 45 2.39 -8.36 -6.57
C LEU A 45 3.32 -7.69 -7.58
N THR A 46 3.69 -6.42 -7.34
CA THR A 46 4.64 -5.73 -8.22
C THR A 46 6.00 -6.41 -8.21
N LEU A 47 6.48 -6.84 -7.04
CA LEU A 47 7.74 -7.57 -6.91
C LEU A 47 7.69 -8.89 -7.67
N ALA A 48 6.63 -9.69 -7.50
CA ALA A 48 6.45 -10.94 -8.22
C ALA A 48 6.41 -10.74 -9.75
N GLY A 49 5.71 -9.70 -10.22
CA GLY A 49 5.65 -9.34 -11.63
C GLY A 49 7.02 -9.00 -12.21
N VAL A 50 7.81 -8.18 -11.50
CA VAL A 50 9.17 -7.83 -11.91
C VAL A 50 10.06 -9.06 -12.00
N VAL A 51 10.00 -9.97 -11.02
CA VAL A 51 10.77 -11.22 -11.04
C VAL A 51 10.42 -12.07 -12.26
N CYS A 52 9.13 -12.24 -12.57
CA CYS A 52 8.68 -12.98 -13.76
C CYS A 52 9.17 -12.33 -15.06
N LEU A 53 9.11 -11.00 -15.18
CA LEU A 53 9.58 -10.28 -16.37
C LEU A 53 11.09 -10.47 -16.58
N VAL A 54 11.88 -10.36 -15.51
CA VAL A 54 13.32 -10.58 -15.57
C VAL A 54 13.64 -12.02 -15.96
N ALA A 55 12.99 -13.00 -15.33
CA ALA A 55 13.19 -14.41 -15.66
C ALA A 55 12.83 -14.72 -17.12
N GLY A 56 11.69 -14.22 -17.59
CA GLY A 56 11.27 -14.35 -18.99
C GLY A 56 12.24 -13.68 -19.96
N GLY A 57 12.70 -12.47 -19.65
CA GLY A 57 13.67 -11.74 -20.47
C GLY A 57 15.03 -12.45 -20.56
N VAL A 58 15.52 -12.98 -19.43
CA VAL A 58 16.77 -13.78 -19.38
C VAL A 58 16.61 -15.05 -20.20
N PHE A 59 15.51 -15.79 -20.03
CA PHE A 59 15.24 -17.01 -20.78
C PHE A 59 15.14 -16.74 -22.28
N TYR A 60 14.46 -15.67 -22.67
CA TYR A 60 14.33 -15.22 -24.06
C TYR A 60 15.68 -14.87 -24.70
N TRP A 61 16.54 -14.18 -23.96
CA TRP A 61 17.88 -13.85 -24.42
C TRP A 61 18.76 -15.09 -24.56
N LEU A 62 18.68 -16.02 -23.60
CA LEU A 62 19.38 -17.31 -23.66
C LEU A 62 18.90 -18.17 -24.85
N SER A 63 17.59 -18.21 -25.11
CA SER A 63 17.03 -19.01 -26.21
C SER A 63 17.42 -18.45 -27.57
N ARG A 64 17.42 -17.12 -27.72
CA ARG A 64 17.92 -16.45 -28.94
C ARG A 64 19.40 -16.70 -29.19
N ARG A 65 20.22 -16.82 -28.15
CA ARG A 65 21.64 -17.17 -28.28
C ARG A 65 21.85 -18.61 -28.76
N ARG A 66 20.99 -19.54 -28.34
CA ARG A 66 21.08 -20.95 -28.74
C ARG A 66 20.56 -21.21 -30.16
N ALA A 67 19.56 -20.45 -30.62
CA ALA A 67 19.01 -20.57 -31.97
C ALA A 67 19.95 -20.06 -33.09
N GLY A 68 21.03 -19.34 -32.75
CA GLY A 68 22.06 -18.91 -33.71
C GLY A 68 23.27 -19.86 -33.81
N GLY A 69 23.25 -21.00 -33.12
CA GLY A 69 24.40 -21.92 -33.00
C GLY A 69 24.27 -23.26 -33.73
N THR A 70 23.33 -23.37 -34.67
CA THR A 70 23.21 -24.53 -35.58
C THR A 70 23.47 -24.08 -37.02
N ASN A 71 24.75 -23.89 -37.35
CA ASN A 71 25.30 -23.93 -38.70
C ASN A 71 26.70 -24.52 -38.60
#